data_AF-A0A2N9G1S7-F1
#
_entry.id   AF-A0A2N9G1S7-F1
#
_cell.length_a   1.000
_cell.length_b   1.000
_cell.length_c   1.000
_cell.angle_alpha   90.00
_cell.angle_beta   90.00
_cell.angle_gamma   90.00
#
_symmetry.space_group_name_H-M   'P 1'
#
loop_
_entity.id
_entity.type
_entity.pdbx_description
1 polymer ?
#
loop_
_entity_poly.entity_id
_entity_poly.type
_entity_poly.pdbx_seq_one_letter_code
_entity_poly.pdbx_strand_id
1 'polypeptide(L)'
;MVASISRDKKQELNHYAVKLNVILPKLKNQIAICKEQREETEAYRKLVKLFQTSMEITEVLTGLIDPTNKMQPLNDWSTKELLHVEIDVLKTKNVLLFISDLDISDADISILRLISDKIGKEDHYKIVWIPFMEEWTKDQKNKFENLQMPGYTGYIARYNLKIASCRFIKEQWHFKGKPLLVVLNSQGQVECENAMHMIRVYGVESFPFTREAEETLLKEKCWIEFVTIHIKPEIPSWEKGISIELVAVEKEKLNVFESFWTSIESMFISKAQWKTETDDVGQEIQKLLSYKNESAWTVFTKGSSVLVSGKTVLKALENFDTWKEQLHEKDFETAFKECHDRFVATEMLHICSRIDIPLTTGITTETMICSHCQAIMETYISFKCCHKVGAARISIA
;
A
#
# COMPACT_ATOMS: atom_id res chain seq x y z
N MET A 1 67.79 19.97 -40.12
CA MET A 1 67.57 18.52 -40.33
C MET A 1 66.22 18.16 -39.78
N VAL A 2 65.22 17.95 -40.65
CA VAL A 2 63.91 17.43 -40.26
C VAL A 2 64.09 15.93 -40.07
N ALA A 3 63.99 15.44 -38.83
CA ALA A 3 64.06 14.01 -38.56
C ALA A 3 62.86 13.32 -39.24
N SER A 4 63.13 12.58 -40.32
CA SER A 4 62.13 11.77 -41.01
C SER A 4 61.73 10.60 -40.12
N ILE A 5 60.49 10.64 -39.62
CA ILE A 5 59.88 9.55 -38.85
C ILE A 5 59.84 8.30 -39.74
N SER A 6 60.37 7.17 -39.25
CA SER A 6 60.37 5.90 -39.99
C SER A 6 58.94 5.40 -40.26
N ARG A 7 58.75 4.69 -41.37
CA ARG A 7 57.44 4.19 -41.82
C ARG A 7 56.73 3.35 -40.75
N ASP A 8 57.49 2.52 -40.03
CA ASP A 8 56.98 1.66 -38.96
C ASP A 8 56.46 2.47 -37.77
N LYS A 9 57.19 3.52 -37.34
CA LYS A 9 56.72 4.45 -36.29
C LYS A 9 55.45 5.20 -36.70
N LYS A 10 55.33 5.54 -37.99
CA LYS A 10 54.13 6.20 -38.53
C LYS A 10 52.92 5.27 -38.51
N GLN A 11 53.13 3.97 -38.73
CA GLN A 11 52.09 2.94 -38.73
C GLN A 11 51.61 2.61 -37.31
N GLU A 12 52.53 2.52 -36.34
CA GLU A 12 52.21 2.38 -34.91
C GLU A 12 51.42 3.58 -34.38
N LEU A 13 51.85 4.81 -34.68
CA LEU A 13 51.13 6.03 -34.27
C LEU A 13 49.70 6.10 -34.84
N ASN A 14 49.49 5.61 -36.06
CA ASN A 14 48.18 5.58 -36.68
C ASN A 14 47.23 4.58 -35.98
N HIS A 15 47.75 3.44 -35.53
CA HIS A 15 47.00 2.48 -34.71
C HIS A 15 46.52 3.08 -33.38
N TYR A 16 47.39 3.85 -32.71
CA TYR A 16 47.00 4.57 -31.49
C TYR A 16 45.97 5.67 -31.76
N ALA A 17 46.11 6.43 -32.85
CA ALA A 17 45.14 7.45 -33.25
C ALA A 17 43.74 6.86 -33.50
N VAL A 18 43.66 5.71 -34.19
CA VAL A 18 42.39 5.00 -34.42
C VAL A 18 41.77 4.53 -33.10
N LYS A 19 42.57 3.94 -32.19
CA LYS A 19 42.10 3.54 -30.85
C LYS A 19 41.59 4.74 -30.05
N LEU A 20 42.31 5.86 -30.08
CA LEU A 20 41.92 7.10 -29.40
C LEU A 20 40.60 7.66 -29.94
N ASN A 21 40.39 7.63 -31.26
CA ASN A 21 39.14 8.06 -31.89
C ASN A 21 37.92 7.20 -31.50
N VAL A 22 38.13 5.95 -31.11
CA VAL A 22 37.06 5.07 -30.58
C VAL A 22 36.84 5.29 -29.08
N ILE A 23 37.92 5.45 -28.31
CA ILE A 23 37.87 5.56 -26.85
C ILE A 23 37.34 6.93 -26.41
N LEU A 24 37.76 8.01 -27.05
CA LEU A 24 37.43 9.37 -26.62
C LEU A 24 35.92 9.69 -26.66
N PRO A 25 35.14 9.33 -27.71
CA PRO A 25 33.69 9.47 -27.69
C PRO A 25 33.02 8.64 -26.60
N LYS A 26 33.50 7.39 -26.38
CA LYS A 26 32.97 6.53 -25.31
C LYS A 26 33.18 7.16 -23.93
N LEU A 27 34.39 7.68 -23.65
CA LEU A 27 34.67 8.37 -22.39
C LEU A 27 33.86 9.65 -22.23
N LYS A 28 33.68 10.45 -23.31
CA LYS A 28 32.81 11.63 -23.28
C LYS A 28 31.37 11.27 -22.94
N ASN A 29 30.85 10.18 -23.52
CA ASN A 29 29.50 9.69 -23.21
C ASN A 29 29.39 9.23 -21.75
N GLN A 30 30.38 8.49 -21.25
CA GLN A 30 30.42 8.08 -19.83
C GLN A 30 30.48 9.28 -18.88
N ILE A 31 31.27 10.31 -19.19
CA ILE A 31 31.30 11.55 -18.41
C ILE A 31 29.93 12.25 -18.43
N ALA A 32 29.23 12.28 -19.57
CA ALA A 32 27.90 12.86 -19.66
C ALA A 32 26.89 12.11 -18.78
N ILE A 33 26.86 10.78 -18.85
CA ILE A 33 26.02 9.92 -18.00
C ILE A 33 26.32 10.15 -16.52
N CYS A 34 27.60 10.17 -16.13
CA CYS A 34 27.98 10.40 -14.73
C CYS A 34 27.56 11.79 -14.23
N LYS A 35 27.59 12.82 -15.08
CA LYS A 35 27.12 14.16 -14.72
C LYS A 35 25.61 14.18 -14.48
N GLU A 36 24.84 13.59 -15.39
CA GLU A 36 23.39 13.50 -15.28
C GLU A 36 22.96 12.72 -14.02
N GLN A 37 23.59 11.58 -13.75
CA GLN A 37 23.35 10.81 -12.52
C GLN A 37 23.71 11.60 -11.26
N ARG A 38 24.79 12.38 -11.29
CA ARG A 38 25.17 13.22 -10.15
C ARG A 38 24.14 14.31 -9.88
N GLU A 39 23.68 14.99 -10.92
CA GLU A 39 22.66 16.03 -10.83
C GLU A 39 21.32 15.46 -10.33
N GLU A 40 20.89 14.32 -10.86
CA GLU A 40 19.70 13.59 -10.40
C GLU A 40 19.80 13.23 -8.91
N THR A 41 20.92 12.64 -8.49
CA THR A 41 21.09 12.21 -7.09
C THR A 41 21.21 13.40 -6.13
N GLU A 42 21.79 14.51 -6.57
CA GLU A 42 21.81 15.75 -5.78
C GLU A 42 20.40 16.35 -5.65
N ALA A 43 19.61 16.36 -6.73
CA ALA A 43 18.23 16.81 -6.72
C ALA A 43 17.35 15.93 -5.80
N TYR A 44 17.51 14.60 -5.86
CA TYR A 44 16.84 13.66 -4.97
C TYR A 44 17.17 13.94 -3.50
N ARG A 45 18.45 14.10 -3.15
CA ARG A 45 18.86 14.42 -1.76
C ARG A 45 18.29 15.75 -1.28
N LYS A 46 18.25 16.76 -2.14
CA LYS A 46 17.63 18.05 -1.83
C LYS A 46 16.14 17.89 -1.54
N LEU A 47 15.44 17.09 -2.35
CA LEU A 47 14.02 16.81 -2.17
C LEU A 47 13.75 16.05 -0.86
N VAL A 48 14.53 15.02 -0.54
CA VAL A 48 14.44 14.31 0.74
C VAL A 48 14.62 15.27 1.92
N LYS A 49 15.65 16.11 1.86
CA LYS A 49 15.89 17.12 2.90
C LYS A 49 14.74 18.12 3.00
N LEU A 50 14.17 18.54 1.87
CA LEU A 50 13.06 19.49 1.82
C LEU A 50 11.84 18.97 2.62
N PHE A 51 11.44 17.71 2.40
CA PHE A 51 10.35 17.07 3.15
C PHE A 51 10.65 16.89 4.65
N GLN A 52 11.93 16.83 5.04
CA GLN A 52 12.34 16.70 6.44
C GLN A 52 12.44 18.03 7.18
N THR A 53 12.75 19.13 6.48
CA THR A 53 13.11 20.40 7.12
C THR A 53 12.16 21.56 6.81
N SER A 54 11.38 21.49 5.74
CA SER A 54 10.45 22.58 5.40
C SER A 54 9.26 22.58 6.36
N MET A 55 8.69 23.76 6.55
CA MET A 55 7.46 24.00 7.32
C MET A 55 6.38 24.66 6.46
N GLU A 56 6.57 24.69 5.15
CA GLU A 56 5.61 25.25 4.20
C GLU A 56 5.26 24.21 3.13
N ILE A 57 3.98 23.82 3.08
CA ILE A 57 3.50 22.84 2.12
C ILE A 57 3.76 23.23 0.66
N THR A 58 3.69 24.53 0.35
CA THR A 58 3.95 25.06 -0.99
C THR A 58 5.38 24.83 -1.45
N GLU A 59 6.37 24.92 -0.56
CA GLU A 59 7.76 24.62 -0.89
C GLU A 59 7.93 23.14 -1.23
N VAL A 60 7.40 22.26 -0.36
CA VAL A 60 7.47 20.81 -0.50
C VAL A 60 6.80 20.34 -1.80
N LEU A 61 5.59 20.83 -2.08
CA LEU A 61 4.86 20.49 -3.30
C LEU A 61 5.50 21.07 -4.55
N THR A 62 6.08 22.28 -4.49
CA THR A 62 6.83 22.86 -5.61
C THR A 62 8.07 22.01 -5.90
N GLY A 63 8.84 21.65 -4.88
CA GLY A 63 10.01 20.79 -5.03
C GLY A 63 9.68 19.42 -5.63
N LEU A 64 8.50 18.88 -5.31
CA LEU A 64 8.04 17.60 -5.86
C LEU A 64 7.54 17.73 -7.30
N ILE A 65 6.66 18.70 -7.59
CA ILE A 65 5.90 18.78 -8.86
C ILE A 65 6.65 19.59 -9.92
N ASP A 66 7.11 20.80 -9.60
CA ASP A 66 7.89 21.65 -10.50
C ASP A 66 9.06 22.33 -9.76
N PRO A 67 10.17 21.60 -9.51
CA PRO A 67 11.34 22.17 -8.84
C PRO A 67 12.03 23.27 -9.64
N THR A 68 11.64 23.51 -10.90
CA THR A 68 12.21 24.59 -11.72
C THR A 68 11.51 25.93 -11.50
N ASN A 69 10.29 25.91 -10.94
CA ASN A 69 9.43 27.08 -10.72
C ASN A 69 9.30 27.97 -11.97
N LYS A 70 9.33 27.37 -13.16
CA LYS A 70 9.28 28.10 -14.44
C LYS A 70 7.86 28.24 -14.97
N MET A 71 6.92 27.45 -14.46
CA MET A 71 5.53 27.45 -14.90
C MET A 71 4.58 27.21 -13.72
N GLN A 72 3.29 27.51 -13.91
CA GLN A 72 2.27 27.21 -12.90
C GLN A 72 2.08 25.68 -12.78
N PRO A 73 2.21 25.10 -11.58
CA PRO A 73 2.35 23.65 -11.41
C PRO A 73 1.02 22.88 -11.41
N LEU A 74 -0.10 23.56 -11.15
CA LEU A 74 -1.41 22.95 -10.97
C LEU A 74 -2.40 23.40 -12.05
N ASN A 75 -3.35 22.53 -12.37
CA ASN A 75 -4.56 22.87 -13.12
C ASN A 75 -5.79 22.59 -12.26
N ASP A 76 -6.80 23.45 -12.32
CA ASP A 76 -8.10 23.17 -11.73
C ASP A 76 -8.80 22.06 -12.54
N TRP A 77 -9.15 20.96 -11.87
CA TRP A 77 -9.83 19.83 -12.52
C TRP A 77 -11.37 19.94 -12.47
N SER A 78 -11.90 20.89 -11.67
CA SER A 78 -13.34 21.13 -11.59
C SER A 78 -13.90 21.80 -12.86
N THR A 79 -13.05 22.48 -13.63
CA THR A 79 -13.40 23.13 -14.89
C THR A 79 -13.06 22.25 -16.09
N LYS A 80 -13.90 22.27 -17.13
CA LYS A 80 -13.61 21.57 -18.40
C LYS A 80 -12.37 22.11 -19.12
N GLU A 81 -11.93 23.31 -18.76
CA GLU A 81 -10.71 23.94 -19.26
C GLU A 81 -9.59 23.77 -18.22
N LEU A 82 -8.38 23.39 -18.69
CA LEU A 82 -7.17 23.31 -17.85
C LEU A 82 -6.73 24.73 -17.46
N LEU A 83 -7.45 25.34 -16.53
CA LEU A 83 -7.10 26.64 -15.97
C LEU A 83 -5.91 26.44 -15.03
N HIS A 84 -4.80 27.11 -15.34
CA HIS A 84 -3.62 27.07 -14.48
C HIS A 84 -3.89 27.79 -13.17
N VAL A 85 -3.45 27.17 -12.07
CA VAL A 85 -3.64 27.68 -10.71
C VAL A 85 -2.28 27.77 -10.02
N GLU A 86 -2.08 28.84 -9.25
CA GLU A 86 -0.89 29.00 -8.42
C GLU A 86 -0.92 28.04 -7.24
N ILE A 87 0.25 27.56 -6.82
CA ILE A 87 0.34 26.60 -5.72
C ILE A 87 -0.09 27.21 -4.37
N ASP A 88 -0.09 28.54 -4.27
CA ASP A 88 -0.45 29.31 -3.07
C ASP A 88 -1.89 29.05 -2.60
N VAL A 89 -2.78 28.56 -3.46
CA VAL A 89 -4.12 28.09 -3.06
C VAL A 89 -4.08 26.96 -2.02
N LEU A 90 -2.93 26.29 -1.88
CA LEU A 90 -2.69 25.20 -0.94
C LEU A 90 -1.96 25.63 0.35
N LYS A 91 -1.48 26.88 0.46
CA LYS A 91 -0.56 27.33 1.53
C LYS A 91 -1.03 27.08 2.96
N THR A 92 -2.34 27.07 3.20
CA THR A 92 -2.94 26.86 4.53
C THR A 92 -3.81 25.61 4.59
N LYS A 93 -3.63 24.69 3.65
CA LYS A 93 -4.48 23.51 3.47
C LYS A 93 -3.71 22.25 3.81
N ASN A 94 -4.41 21.27 4.37
CA ASN A 94 -3.95 19.90 4.36
C ASN A 94 -4.23 19.33 2.96
N VAL A 95 -3.25 18.64 2.37
CA VAL A 95 -3.31 18.19 0.98
C VAL A 95 -3.25 16.68 0.92
N LEU A 96 -4.20 16.10 0.19
CA LEU A 96 -4.19 14.70 -0.18
C LEU A 96 -3.61 14.56 -1.58
N LEU A 97 -2.43 13.96 -1.68
CA LEU A 97 -1.82 13.63 -2.96
C LEU A 97 -2.31 12.26 -3.41
N PHE A 98 -3.22 12.27 -4.37
CA PHE A 98 -3.60 11.05 -5.06
C PHE A 98 -2.56 10.78 -6.15
N ILE A 99 -1.88 9.64 -6.11
CA ILE A 99 -0.81 9.28 -7.04
C ILE A 99 -1.19 7.96 -7.71
N SER A 100 -1.31 7.98 -9.03
CA SER A 100 -1.71 6.80 -9.81
C SER A 100 -1.15 6.87 -11.22
N ASP A 101 -1.18 5.74 -11.92
CA ASP A 101 -1.11 5.75 -13.38
C ASP A 101 -2.43 6.29 -13.99
N LEU A 102 -2.58 6.17 -15.31
CA LEU A 102 -3.78 6.60 -16.04
C LEU A 102 -4.87 5.51 -16.09
N ASP A 103 -4.62 4.32 -15.53
CA ASP A 103 -5.48 3.15 -15.58
C ASP A 103 -6.04 2.85 -14.18
N ILE A 104 -6.77 3.84 -13.64
CA ILE A 104 -7.39 3.77 -12.31
C ILE A 104 -8.60 2.83 -12.38
N SER A 105 -8.70 1.89 -11.43
CA SER A 105 -9.84 0.96 -11.35
C SER A 105 -11.15 1.67 -10.96
N ASP A 106 -12.30 1.17 -11.41
CA ASP A 106 -13.62 1.70 -11.02
C ASP A 106 -13.84 1.69 -9.50
N ALA A 107 -13.25 0.70 -8.81
CA ALA A 107 -13.28 0.61 -7.35
C ALA A 107 -12.51 1.77 -6.70
N ASP A 108 -11.31 2.09 -7.20
CA ASP A 108 -10.50 3.21 -6.69
C ASP A 108 -11.15 4.56 -7.07
N ILE A 109 -11.72 4.70 -8.26
CA ILE A 109 -12.50 5.89 -8.66
C ILE A 109 -13.68 6.11 -7.70
N SER A 110 -14.39 5.04 -7.34
CA SER A 110 -15.52 5.12 -6.39
C SER A 110 -15.07 5.59 -5.01
N ILE A 111 -13.92 5.10 -4.54
CA ILE A 111 -13.28 5.55 -3.29
C ILE A 111 -12.96 7.05 -3.36
N LEU A 112 -12.31 7.50 -4.43
CA LEU A 112 -11.94 8.91 -4.60
C LEU A 112 -13.13 9.84 -4.63
N ARG A 113 -14.23 9.44 -5.27
CA ARG A 113 -15.47 10.23 -5.30
C ARG A 113 -16.03 10.41 -3.89
N LEU A 114 -16.12 9.34 -3.09
CA LEU A 114 -16.61 9.41 -1.72
C LEU A 114 -15.78 10.37 -0.85
N ILE A 115 -14.46 10.35 -1.02
CA ILE A 115 -13.55 11.24 -0.28
C ILE A 115 -13.66 12.68 -0.80
N SER A 116 -13.76 12.86 -2.12
CA SER A 116 -13.93 14.18 -2.72
C SER A 116 -15.22 14.84 -2.24
N ASP A 117 -16.32 14.09 -2.12
CA ASP A 117 -17.60 14.58 -1.57
C ASP A 117 -17.49 14.95 -0.08
N LYS A 118 -16.71 14.19 0.70
CA LYS A 118 -16.44 14.48 2.12
C LYS A 118 -15.58 15.74 2.26
N ILE A 119 -14.49 15.83 1.50
CA ILE A 119 -13.52 16.94 1.52
C ILE A 119 -14.08 18.21 0.89
N GLY A 120 -14.97 18.11 -0.09
CA GLY A 120 -15.64 19.27 -0.69
C GLY A 120 -16.43 20.11 0.32
N LYS A 121 -16.76 19.54 1.49
CA LYS A 121 -17.39 20.21 2.62
C LYS A 121 -16.39 20.78 3.64
N GLU A 122 -15.11 20.42 3.51
CA GLU A 122 -14.03 20.76 4.45
C GLU A 122 -13.07 21.75 3.80
N ASP A 123 -13.20 23.04 4.11
CA ASP A 123 -12.39 24.08 3.45
C ASP A 123 -10.89 23.93 3.70
N HIS A 124 -10.48 23.28 4.78
CA HIS A 124 -9.08 23.09 5.16
C HIS A 124 -8.37 21.98 4.38
N TYR A 125 -9.09 21.16 3.60
CA TYR A 125 -8.52 20.04 2.86
C TYR A 125 -8.66 20.24 1.34
N LYS A 126 -7.65 19.81 0.58
CA LYS A 126 -7.68 19.76 -0.88
C LYS A 126 -7.06 18.48 -1.40
N ILE A 127 -7.56 17.97 -2.52
CA ILE A 127 -6.99 16.81 -3.20
C ILE A 127 -6.21 17.30 -4.43
N VAL A 128 -5.00 16.79 -4.62
CA VAL A 128 -4.17 17.01 -5.81
C VAL A 128 -3.88 15.65 -6.43
N TRP A 129 -4.31 15.42 -7.66
CA TRP A 129 -3.93 14.22 -8.41
C TRP A 129 -2.59 14.43 -9.12
N ILE A 130 -1.65 13.52 -8.88
CA ILE A 130 -0.35 13.42 -9.54
C ILE A 130 -0.37 12.22 -10.48
N PRO A 131 -0.50 12.44 -11.81
CA PRO A 131 -0.42 11.36 -12.78
C PRO A 131 1.03 10.87 -12.89
N PHE A 132 1.28 9.63 -12.48
CA PHE A 132 2.59 9.04 -12.43
C PHE A 132 2.86 8.17 -13.66
N MET A 133 3.86 8.57 -14.45
CA MET A 133 4.47 7.77 -15.52
C MET A 133 5.97 8.07 -15.55
N GLU A 134 6.81 7.03 -15.67
CA GLU A 134 8.27 7.22 -15.83
C GLU A 134 8.59 7.92 -17.14
N GLU A 135 7.93 7.48 -18.21
CA GLU A 135 8.05 8.05 -19.54
C GLU A 135 6.66 8.21 -20.13
N TRP A 136 6.38 9.39 -20.68
CA TRP A 136 5.11 9.72 -21.30
C TRP A 136 5.16 9.49 -22.80
N THR A 137 4.39 8.52 -23.29
CA THR A 137 4.15 8.35 -24.73
C THR A 137 3.19 9.42 -25.26
N LYS A 138 3.16 9.62 -26.57
CA LYS A 138 2.22 10.55 -27.21
C LYS A 138 0.76 10.15 -26.93
N ASP A 139 0.46 8.86 -26.95
CA ASP A 139 -0.90 8.35 -26.71
C ASP A 139 -1.32 8.53 -25.25
N GLN A 140 -0.41 8.35 -24.30
CA GLN A 140 -0.68 8.62 -22.88
C GLN A 140 -0.96 10.11 -22.63
N LYS A 141 -0.23 11.01 -23.30
CA LYS A 141 -0.47 12.46 -23.22
C LYS A 141 -1.86 12.79 -23.77
N ASN A 142 -2.20 12.28 -24.95
CA ASN A 142 -3.53 12.45 -25.52
C ASN A 142 -4.61 11.87 -24.60
N LYS A 143 -4.40 10.69 -24.00
CA LYS A 143 -5.33 10.09 -23.05
C LYS A 143 -5.50 11.01 -21.84
N PHE A 144 -4.42 11.51 -21.25
CA PHE A 144 -4.46 12.43 -20.12
C PHE A 144 -5.19 13.74 -20.43
N GLU A 145 -4.91 14.35 -21.58
CA GLU A 145 -5.57 15.59 -22.01
C GLU A 145 -7.08 15.39 -22.26
N ASN A 146 -7.51 14.17 -22.57
CA ASN A 146 -8.92 13.81 -22.79
C ASN A 146 -9.56 13.09 -21.59
N LEU A 147 -8.83 12.83 -20.50
CA LEU A 147 -9.37 12.16 -19.32
C LEU A 147 -10.42 13.05 -18.68
N GLN A 148 -11.57 12.48 -18.38
CA GLN A 148 -12.62 13.12 -17.62
C GLN A 148 -12.92 12.26 -16.41
N MET A 149 -12.83 12.86 -15.22
CA MET A 149 -13.31 12.24 -13.98
C MET A 149 -14.54 13.03 -13.49
N PRO A 150 -15.74 12.71 -14.00
CA PRO A 150 -16.94 13.45 -13.63
C PRO A 150 -17.21 13.34 -12.12
N GLY A 151 -17.45 14.49 -11.49
CA GLY A 151 -17.78 14.58 -10.07
C GLY A 151 -16.58 14.66 -9.12
N TYR A 152 -15.34 14.72 -9.63
CA TYR A 152 -14.17 14.98 -8.80
C TYR A 152 -13.89 16.48 -8.69
N THR A 153 -13.83 17.01 -7.48
CA THR A 153 -13.37 18.38 -7.20
C THR A 153 -11.97 18.34 -6.59
N GLY A 154 -10.99 18.86 -7.32
CA GLY A 154 -9.59 18.87 -6.90
C GLY A 154 -8.68 19.52 -7.94
N TYR A 155 -7.38 19.50 -7.67
CA TYR A 155 -6.36 19.99 -8.59
C TYR A 155 -5.63 18.83 -9.26
N ILE A 156 -5.05 19.09 -10.42
CA ILE A 156 -4.15 18.17 -11.10
C ILE A 156 -2.74 18.76 -11.13
N ALA A 157 -1.75 17.96 -10.76
CA ALA A 157 -0.36 18.27 -11.03
C ALA A 157 -0.09 18.04 -12.52
N ARG A 158 0.75 18.89 -13.11
CA ARG A 158 1.20 18.69 -14.50
C ARG A 158 1.91 17.35 -14.67
N TYR A 159 1.76 16.79 -15.88
CA TYR A 159 2.50 15.60 -16.30
C TYR A 159 4.00 15.92 -16.54
N ASN A 160 4.87 14.91 -16.50
CA ASN A 160 6.35 14.97 -16.57
C ASN A 160 7.06 15.46 -15.29
N LEU A 161 6.86 14.75 -14.18
CA LEU A 161 7.71 14.90 -13.00
C LEU A 161 9.20 14.72 -13.36
N LYS A 162 10.09 15.40 -12.62
CA LYS A 162 11.53 15.19 -12.76
C LYS A 162 11.91 13.78 -12.28
N ILE A 163 12.98 13.22 -12.84
CA ILE A 163 13.48 11.87 -12.48
C ILE A 163 13.68 11.75 -10.96
N ALA A 164 14.26 12.77 -10.32
CA ALA A 164 14.45 12.81 -8.87
C ALA A 164 13.11 12.75 -8.10
N SER A 165 12.06 13.43 -8.57
CA SER A 165 10.71 13.37 -7.99
C SER A 165 10.08 11.99 -8.19
N CYS A 166 10.21 11.40 -9.38
CA CYS A 166 9.75 10.03 -9.65
C CYS A 166 10.43 9.02 -8.72
N ARG A 167 11.74 9.16 -8.54
CA ARG A 167 12.54 8.35 -7.61
C ARG A 167 12.10 8.55 -6.17
N PHE A 168 11.86 9.79 -5.74
CA PHE A 168 11.34 10.10 -4.42
C PHE A 168 10.02 9.38 -4.14
N ILE A 169 9.03 9.50 -5.03
CA ILE A 169 7.72 8.84 -4.89
C ILE A 169 7.88 7.31 -4.82
N LYS A 170 8.77 6.72 -5.62
CA LYS A 170 9.04 5.28 -5.62
C LYS A 170 9.79 4.79 -4.37
N GLU A 171 10.76 5.55 -3.87
CA GLU A 171 11.63 5.11 -2.79
C GLU A 171 11.09 5.50 -1.40
N GLN A 172 10.60 6.74 -1.25
CA GLN A 172 10.14 7.28 0.04
C GLN A 172 8.68 6.95 0.34
N TRP A 173 7.83 6.86 -0.69
CA TRP A 173 6.42 6.48 -0.55
C TRP A 173 6.11 5.12 -1.16
N HIS A 174 7.16 4.39 -1.57
CA HIS A 174 7.08 3.02 -2.03
C HIS A 174 6.07 2.76 -3.16
N PHE A 175 5.85 3.74 -4.04
CA PHE A 175 4.91 3.62 -5.14
C PHE A 175 5.35 2.53 -6.13
N LYS A 176 4.47 1.56 -6.39
CA LYS A 176 4.71 0.40 -7.27
C LYS A 176 3.58 0.17 -8.28
N GLY A 177 2.87 1.23 -8.66
CA GLY A 177 1.82 1.22 -9.69
C GLY A 177 0.39 1.18 -9.15
N LYS A 178 0.16 0.65 -7.95
CA LYS A 178 -1.16 0.75 -7.31
C LYS A 178 -1.42 2.19 -6.84
N PRO A 179 -2.67 2.69 -6.94
CA PRO A 179 -3.00 4.03 -6.46
C PRO A 179 -2.63 4.23 -5.00
N LEU A 180 -2.07 5.40 -4.72
CA LEU A 180 -1.53 5.83 -3.44
C LEU A 180 -2.19 7.15 -3.05
N LEU A 181 -2.57 7.32 -1.79
CA LEU A 181 -3.16 8.56 -1.28
C LEU A 181 -2.34 9.05 -0.08
N VAL A 182 -1.40 9.95 -0.32
CA VAL A 182 -0.52 10.51 0.73
C VAL A 182 -1.21 11.72 1.35
N VAL A 183 -1.23 11.83 2.67
CA VAL A 183 -1.82 12.96 3.39
C VAL A 183 -0.72 13.84 3.95
N LEU A 184 -0.72 15.12 3.58
CA LEU A 184 0.18 16.14 4.11
C LEU A 184 -0.60 17.18 4.91
N ASN A 185 -0.03 17.62 6.02
CA ASN A 185 -0.55 18.80 6.72
C ASN A 185 -0.09 20.10 6.05
N SER A 186 -0.66 21.23 6.49
CA SER A 186 -0.30 22.57 6.01
C SER A 186 1.19 22.96 6.16
N GLN A 187 1.96 22.25 6.97
CA GLN A 187 3.41 22.44 7.11
C GLN A 187 4.22 21.59 6.11
N GLY A 188 3.55 20.78 5.28
CA GLY A 188 4.21 19.88 4.32
C GLY A 188 4.72 18.58 4.93
N GLN A 189 4.34 18.26 6.17
CA GLN A 189 4.70 16.99 6.82
C GLN A 189 3.73 15.90 6.40
N VAL A 190 4.25 14.69 6.18
CA VAL A 190 3.43 13.52 5.85
C VAL A 190 2.77 13.01 7.12
N GLU A 191 1.45 13.15 7.21
CA GLU A 191 0.62 12.62 8.30
C GLU A 191 0.16 11.20 8.03
N CYS A 192 0.05 10.78 6.76
CA CYS A 192 -0.27 9.41 6.38
C CYS A 192 0.41 9.07 5.06
N GLU A 193 1.22 8.00 5.05
CA GLU A 193 1.93 7.57 3.84
C GLU A 193 0.96 7.00 2.80
N ASN A 194 -0.07 6.25 3.22
CA ASN A 194 -1.08 5.73 2.29
C ASN A 194 -2.48 5.53 2.91
N ALA A 195 -3.32 6.56 2.78
CA ALA A 195 -4.70 6.54 3.27
C ALA A 195 -5.61 5.55 2.51
N MET A 196 -5.26 5.08 1.31
CA MET A 196 -6.10 4.13 0.55
C MET A 196 -6.41 2.87 1.36
N HIS A 197 -5.47 2.43 2.19
CA HIS A 197 -5.66 1.26 3.04
C HIS A 197 -6.62 1.53 4.20
N MET A 198 -6.57 2.73 4.79
CA MET A 198 -7.54 3.14 5.80
C MET A 198 -8.95 3.19 5.20
N ILE A 199 -9.10 3.77 4.01
CA ILE A 199 -10.41 3.93 3.38
C ILE A 199 -11.01 2.58 2.98
N ARG A 200 -10.20 1.63 2.52
CA ARG A 200 -10.67 0.27 2.18
C ARG A 200 -11.20 -0.51 3.39
N VAL A 201 -10.75 -0.18 4.60
CA VAL A 201 -11.16 -0.85 5.83
C VAL A 201 -12.30 -0.11 6.52
N TYR A 202 -12.11 1.19 6.74
CA TYR A 202 -12.99 2.01 7.59
C TYR A 202 -13.88 2.96 6.77
N GLY A 203 -13.74 2.99 5.45
CA GLY A 203 -14.46 3.93 4.60
C GLY A 203 -14.11 5.39 4.90
N VAL A 204 -15.07 6.28 4.63
CA VAL A 204 -14.94 7.72 4.88
C VAL A 204 -14.86 8.09 6.36
N GLU A 205 -15.21 7.17 7.27
CA GLU A 205 -15.09 7.36 8.72
C GLU A 205 -13.63 7.49 9.17
N SER A 206 -12.67 6.98 8.39
CA SER A 206 -11.24 7.13 8.68
C SER A 206 -10.68 8.54 8.50
N PHE A 207 -11.42 9.46 7.90
CA PHE A 207 -11.02 10.87 7.82
C PHE A 207 -10.85 11.47 9.24
N PRO A 208 -9.77 12.21 9.56
CA PRO A 208 -8.79 12.83 8.66
C PRO A 208 -7.56 11.98 8.28
N PHE A 209 -7.63 10.65 8.43
CA PHE A 209 -6.59 9.68 8.09
C PHE A 209 -5.34 9.80 8.97
N THR A 210 -5.54 10.09 10.25
CA THR A 210 -4.46 10.06 11.25
C THR A 210 -4.50 8.78 12.06
N ARG A 211 -3.40 8.51 12.75
CA ARG A 211 -3.31 7.39 13.69
C ARG A 211 -4.38 7.48 14.78
N GLU A 212 -4.61 8.66 15.33
CA GLU A 212 -5.58 8.89 16.40
C GLU A 212 -7.01 8.61 15.93
N ALA A 213 -7.32 8.93 14.67
CA ALA A 213 -8.61 8.61 14.06
C ALA A 213 -8.80 7.09 13.94
N GLU A 214 -7.79 6.36 13.48
CA GLU A 214 -7.82 4.89 13.42
C GLU A 214 -7.98 4.26 14.81
N GLU A 215 -7.19 4.70 15.79
CA GLU A 215 -7.27 4.21 17.16
C GLU A 215 -8.64 4.49 17.79
N THR A 216 -9.27 5.61 17.45
CA THR A 216 -10.61 5.95 17.93
C THR A 216 -11.65 5.01 17.32
N LEU A 217 -11.59 4.78 16.00
CA LEU A 217 -12.49 3.85 15.31
C LEU A 217 -12.39 2.42 15.87
N LEU A 218 -11.17 1.95 16.14
CA LEU A 218 -10.94 0.61 16.71
C LEU A 218 -11.36 0.50 18.18
N LYS A 219 -11.50 1.61 18.90
CA LYS A 219 -12.07 1.64 20.26
C LYS A 219 -13.59 1.64 20.24
N GLU A 220 -14.19 2.31 19.26
CA GLU A 220 -15.65 2.41 19.11
C GLU A 220 -16.27 1.14 18.51
N LYS A 221 -15.60 0.54 17.52
CA LYS A 221 -16.03 -0.68 16.83
C LYS A 221 -14.90 -1.70 16.86
N CYS A 222 -15.24 -2.98 17.03
CA CYS A 222 -14.18 -3.99 16.97
C CYS A 222 -13.67 -4.16 15.54
N TRP A 223 -12.38 -4.44 15.39
CA TRP A 223 -11.71 -4.61 14.09
C TRP A 223 -12.42 -5.62 13.18
N ILE A 224 -13.03 -6.67 13.76
CA ILE A 224 -13.71 -7.72 12.99
C ILE A 224 -14.95 -7.21 12.25
N GLU A 225 -15.61 -6.18 12.77
CA GLU A 225 -16.79 -5.58 12.12
C GLU A 225 -16.41 -4.96 10.76
N PHE A 226 -15.25 -4.30 10.69
CA PHE A 226 -14.78 -3.67 9.46
C PHE A 226 -14.46 -4.68 8.36
N VAL A 227 -13.96 -5.87 8.71
CA VAL A 227 -13.56 -6.87 7.72
C VAL A 227 -14.68 -7.85 7.34
N THR A 228 -15.74 -7.93 8.16
CA THR A 228 -16.88 -8.84 7.94
C THR A 228 -18.12 -8.15 7.35
N ILE A 229 -18.07 -6.84 7.10
CA ILE A 229 -19.19 -6.06 6.56
C ILE A 229 -19.77 -6.63 5.25
N HIS A 230 -18.91 -7.24 4.42
CA HIS A 230 -19.29 -7.88 3.15
C HIS A 230 -19.76 -9.33 3.30
N ILE A 231 -19.58 -9.92 4.47
CA ILE A 231 -19.97 -11.30 4.79
C ILE A 231 -21.37 -11.30 5.43
N LYS A 232 -21.58 -10.48 6.46
CA LYS A 232 -22.86 -10.38 7.17
C LYS A 232 -23.08 -8.95 7.66
N PRO A 233 -23.93 -8.14 7.00
CA PRO A 233 -24.12 -6.73 7.34
C PRO A 233 -24.79 -6.50 8.71
N GLU A 234 -25.49 -7.51 9.24
CA GLU A 234 -26.18 -7.44 10.52
C GLU A 234 -25.82 -8.65 11.39
N ILE A 235 -25.11 -8.40 12.49
CA ILE A 235 -25.00 -9.37 13.58
C ILE A 235 -26.30 -9.24 14.38
N PRO A 236 -27.19 -10.27 14.42
CA PRO A 236 -28.49 -10.15 15.06
C PRO A 236 -28.38 -9.74 16.53
N SER A 237 -29.22 -8.81 16.97
CA SER A 237 -29.41 -8.53 18.39
C SER A 237 -30.11 -9.73 19.04
N TRP A 238 -29.36 -10.50 19.83
CA TRP A 238 -29.77 -11.58 20.74
C TRP A 238 -31.28 -11.89 20.80
N GLU A 239 -31.67 -13.06 20.29
CA GLU A 239 -32.89 -13.75 20.74
C GLU A 239 -32.50 -14.86 21.75
N LYS A 240 -33.37 -15.18 22.71
CA LYS A 240 -33.07 -16.13 23.79
C LYS A 240 -32.61 -17.51 23.25
N GLY A 241 -31.34 -17.82 23.45
CA GLY A 241 -30.69 -19.11 23.11
C GLY A 241 -29.26 -18.88 22.62
N ILE A 242 -28.29 -19.67 23.07
CA ILE A 242 -26.91 -19.61 22.53
C ILE A 242 -26.89 -20.43 21.24
N SER A 243 -26.89 -19.77 20.09
CA SER A 243 -26.69 -20.41 18.79
C SER A 243 -25.32 -20.07 18.22
N ILE A 244 -24.55 -21.07 17.83
CA ILE A 244 -23.32 -20.89 17.05
C ILE A 244 -23.68 -21.05 15.57
N GLU A 245 -23.38 -20.03 14.77
CA GLU A 245 -23.60 -20.04 13.33
C GLU A 245 -22.27 -20.14 12.60
N LEU A 246 -22.17 -21.08 11.66
CA LEU A 246 -21.02 -21.19 10.77
C LEU A 246 -21.26 -20.32 9.53
N VAL A 247 -20.44 -19.29 9.36
CA VAL A 247 -20.49 -18.43 8.18
C VAL A 247 -19.31 -18.77 7.27
N ALA A 248 -19.60 -19.36 6.11
CA ALA A 248 -18.57 -19.82 5.18
C ALA A 248 -18.05 -18.66 4.31
N VAL A 249 -16.75 -18.36 4.44
CA VAL A 249 -16.02 -17.44 3.56
C VAL A 249 -15.44 -18.26 2.39
N GLU A 250 -16.30 -18.65 1.46
CA GLU A 250 -15.96 -19.59 0.38
C GLU A 250 -15.20 -18.91 -0.76
N LYS A 251 -14.16 -19.58 -1.27
CA LYS A 251 -13.46 -19.17 -2.51
C LYS A 251 -14.38 -19.14 -3.74
N GLU A 252 -15.48 -19.89 -3.71
CA GLU A 252 -16.47 -19.97 -4.79
C GLU A 252 -17.30 -18.68 -4.90
N LYS A 253 -17.56 -18.01 -3.77
CA LYS A 253 -18.11 -16.65 -3.71
C LYS A 253 -16.98 -15.63 -3.77
N LEU A 254 -16.30 -15.58 -4.93
CA LEU A 254 -15.07 -14.81 -5.16
C LEU A 254 -15.11 -13.40 -4.56
N ASN A 255 -16.20 -12.66 -4.73
CA ASN A 255 -16.32 -11.29 -4.22
C ASN A 255 -16.20 -11.20 -2.68
N VAL A 256 -16.79 -12.16 -1.94
CA VAL A 256 -16.77 -12.14 -0.46
C VAL A 256 -15.40 -12.55 0.07
N PHE A 257 -14.82 -13.62 -0.49
CA PHE A 257 -13.47 -14.08 -0.11
C PHE A 257 -12.40 -13.03 -0.43
N GLU A 258 -12.43 -12.44 -1.63
CA GLU A 258 -11.47 -11.41 -2.02
C GLU A 258 -11.64 -10.13 -1.17
N SER A 259 -12.88 -9.73 -0.86
CA SER A 259 -13.14 -8.54 -0.03
C SER A 259 -12.66 -8.73 1.41
N PHE A 260 -12.90 -9.91 2.02
CA PHE A 260 -12.41 -10.22 3.37
C PHE A 260 -10.88 -10.10 3.44
N TRP A 261 -10.17 -10.78 2.54
CA TRP A 261 -8.71 -10.74 2.54
C TRP A 261 -8.14 -9.38 2.14
N THR A 262 -8.81 -8.66 1.24
CA THR A 262 -8.42 -7.28 0.90
C THR A 262 -8.54 -6.34 2.11
N SER A 263 -9.56 -6.55 2.96
CA SER A 263 -9.78 -5.78 4.19
C SER A 263 -8.72 -6.13 5.23
N ILE A 264 -8.43 -7.43 5.44
CA ILE A 264 -7.37 -7.89 6.34
C ILE A 264 -5.99 -7.35 5.91
N GLU A 265 -5.66 -7.43 4.61
CA GLU A 265 -4.41 -6.87 4.07
C GLU A 265 -4.36 -5.34 4.25
N SER A 266 -5.45 -4.64 3.94
CA SER A 266 -5.48 -3.19 4.10
C SER A 266 -5.37 -2.77 5.56
N MET A 267 -5.97 -3.51 6.49
CA MET A 267 -5.82 -3.24 7.92
C MET A 267 -4.38 -3.48 8.39
N PHE A 268 -3.74 -4.56 7.94
CA PHE A 268 -2.33 -4.81 8.22
C PHE A 268 -1.45 -3.65 7.74
N ILE A 269 -1.65 -3.20 6.49
CA ILE A 269 -0.87 -2.13 5.88
C ILE A 269 -1.14 -0.80 6.58
N SER A 270 -2.40 -0.51 6.91
CA SER A 270 -2.83 0.67 7.65
C SER A 270 -2.13 0.79 8.99
N LYS A 271 -1.98 -0.32 9.74
CA LYS A 271 -1.27 -0.33 11.02
C LYS A 271 0.24 -0.26 10.86
N ALA A 272 0.80 -0.96 9.86
CA ALA A 272 2.24 -1.01 9.63
C ALA A 272 2.84 0.35 9.25
N GLN A 273 2.09 1.22 8.57
CA GLN A 273 2.59 2.55 8.17
C GLN A 273 2.90 3.47 9.35
N TRP A 274 2.30 3.23 10.53
CA TRP A 274 2.54 4.03 11.72
C TRP A 274 3.88 3.75 12.40
N LYS A 275 4.61 2.71 11.96
CA LYS A 275 5.96 2.33 12.46
C LYS A 275 6.00 2.15 13.99
N THR A 276 4.91 1.69 14.57
CA THR A 276 4.79 1.38 16.00
C THR A 276 5.04 -0.11 16.27
N GLU A 277 5.19 -0.45 17.55
CA GLU A 277 5.10 -1.84 17.98
C GLU A 277 3.74 -2.45 17.58
N THR A 278 3.75 -3.75 17.32
CA THR A 278 2.54 -4.49 16.92
C THR A 278 1.65 -4.71 18.14
N ASP A 279 0.49 -4.06 18.16
CA ASP A 279 -0.55 -4.25 19.18
C ASP A 279 -1.29 -5.60 19.02
N ASP A 280 -2.17 -5.92 19.97
CA ASP A 280 -2.93 -7.18 19.98
C ASP A 280 -3.75 -7.39 18.69
N VAL A 281 -4.33 -6.30 18.16
CA VAL A 281 -5.06 -6.34 16.88
C VAL A 281 -4.10 -6.67 15.74
N GLY A 282 -2.94 -6.03 15.68
CA GLY A 282 -1.91 -6.30 14.69
C GLY A 282 -1.42 -7.74 14.72
N GLN A 283 -1.25 -8.32 15.91
CA GLN A 283 -0.84 -9.73 16.06
C GLN A 283 -1.91 -10.69 15.53
N GLU A 284 -3.18 -10.41 15.81
CA GLU A 284 -4.31 -11.21 15.32
C GLU A 284 -4.46 -11.10 13.80
N ILE A 285 -4.28 -9.91 13.24
CA ILE A 285 -4.27 -9.69 11.78
C ILE A 285 -3.09 -10.42 11.11
N GLN A 286 -1.89 -10.38 11.68
CA GLN A 286 -0.73 -11.14 11.20
C GLN A 286 -0.99 -12.65 11.24
N LYS A 287 -1.59 -13.13 12.34
CA LYS A 287 -2.00 -14.53 12.49
C LYS A 287 -2.97 -14.94 11.39
N LEU A 288 -3.99 -14.13 11.10
CA LEU A 288 -4.94 -14.41 10.04
C LEU A 288 -4.32 -14.42 8.65
N LEU A 289 -3.44 -13.46 8.36
CA LEU A 289 -2.70 -13.44 7.09
C LEU A 289 -1.89 -14.72 6.89
N SER A 290 -1.36 -15.32 7.96
CA SER A 290 -0.66 -16.60 7.88
C SER A 290 -1.54 -17.78 7.45
N TYR A 291 -2.86 -17.63 7.53
CA TYR A 291 -3.84 -18.63 7.09
C TYR A 291 -4.41 -18.38 5.70
N LYS A 292 -4.08 -17.26 5.04
CA LYS A 292 -4.66 -16.86 3.74
C LYS A 292 -4.55 -17.95 2.66
N ASN A 293 -3.41 -18.64 2.63
CA ASN A 293 -3.10 -19.68 1.64
C ASN A 293 -3.33 -21.10 2.17
N GLU A 294 -3.83 -21.25 3.39
CA GLU A 294 -4.09 -22.54 4.03
C GLU A 294 -5.40 -23.15 3.56
N SER A 295 -5.56 -24.46 3.76
CA SER A 295 -6.76 -25.21 3.35
C SER A 295 -7.97 -24.93 4.23
N ALA A 296 -7.77 -24.63 5.51
CA ALA A 296 -8.83 -24.36 6.48
C ALA A 296 -8.36 -23.37 7.55
N TRP A 297 -9.27 -22.50 7.98
CA TRP A 297 -9.08 -21.53 9.06
C TRP A 297 -10.46 -21.11 9.57
N THR A 298 -10.52 -20.58 10.79
CA THR A 298 -11.76 -20.07 11.37
C THR A 298 -11.45 -18.92 12.32
N VAL A 299 -12.30 -17.89 12.26
CA VAL A 299 -12.37 -16.83 13.25
C VAL A 299 -13.63 -17.06 14.05
N PHE A 300 -13.50 -17.26 15.36
CA PHE A 300 -14.64 -17.47 16.24
C PHE A 300 -14.88 -16.21 17.06
N THR A 301 -16.09 -15.67 16.95
CA THR A 301 -16.47 -14.37 17.50
C THR A 301 -17.67 -14.50 18.43
N LYS A 302 -17.74 -13.65 19.45
CA LYS A 302 -18.93 -13.42 20.27
C LYS A 302 -19.40 -11.99 20.04
N GLY A 303 -20.46 -11.82 19.27
CA GLY A 303 -20.84 -10.50 18.75
C GLY A 303 -19.67 -9.87 18.00
N SER A 304 -19.32 -8.64 18.37
CA SER A 304 -18.18 -7.92 17.82
C SER A 304 -16.83 -8.37 18.37
N SER A 305 -16.73 -9.22 19.39
CA SER A 305 -15.44 -9.59 19.98
C SER A 305 -14.88 -10.86 19.35
N VAL A 306 -13.62 -10.83 18.92
CA VAL A 306 -12.90 -12.04 18.49
C VAL A 306 -12.45 -12.83 19.70
N LEU A 307 -12.83 -14.10 19.76
CA LEU A 307 -12.51 -14.99 20.87
C LEU A 307 -11.20 -15.73 20.63
N VAL A 308 -11.09 -16.39 19.47
CA VAL A 308 -9.87 -17.04 18.96
C VAL A 308 -9.96 -17.13 17.43
N SER A 309 -8.80 -17.18 16.78
CA SER A 309 -8.67 -17.64 15.40
C SER A 309 -7.68 -18.79 15.28
N GLY A 310 -7.81 -19.61 14.24
CA GLY A 310 -6.89 -20.71 13.99
C GLY A 310 -7.47 -21.83 13.13
N LYS A 311 -6.64 -22.84 12.87
CA LYS A 311 -7.05 -24.08 12.17
C LYS A 311 -7.76 -25.08 13.09
N THR A 312 -7.46 -25.01 14.39
CA THR A 312 -7.96 -25.91 15.44
C THR A 312 -9.31 -25.49 16.03
N VAL A 313 -9.82 -24.31 15.66
CA VAL A 313 -11.05 -23.74 16.23
C VAL A 313 -12.27 -24.62 15.93
N LEU A 314 -12.48 -25.02 14.67
CA LEU A 314 -13.58 -25.93 14.31
C LEU A 314 -13.44 -27.28 15.01
N LYS A 315 -12.22 -27.82 15.08
CA LYS A 315 -11.95 -29.08 15.78
C LYS A 315 -12.33 -28.98 17.26
N ALA A 316 -12.03 -27.88 17.93
CA ALA A 316 -12.43 -27.66 19.32
C ALA A 316 -13.96 -27.59 19.48
N LEU A 317 -14.67 -26.98 18.52
CA LEU A 317 -16.14 -26.92 18.49
C LEU A 317 -16.78 -28.30 18.22
N GLU A 318 -16.24 -29.06 17.27
CA GLU A 318 -16.70 -30.43 16.95
C GLU A 318 -16.51 -31.40 18.13
N ASN A 319 -15.52 -31.15 18.98
CA ASN A 319 -15.26 -31.93 20.19
C ASN A 319 -15.99 -31.39 21.44
N PHE A 320 -17.11 -30.67 21.27
CA PHE A 320 -17.90 -30.10 22.37
C PHE A 320 -18.18 -31.09 23.50
N ASP A 321 -18.55 -32.34 23.15
CA ASP A 321 -18.85 -33.38 24.14
C ASP A 321 -17.69 -33.70 25.09
N THR A 322 -16.44 -33.41 24.71
CA THR A 322 -15.24 -33.68 25.51
C THR A 322 -14.98 -32.64 26.60
N TRP A 323 -15.60 -31.45 26.50
CA TRP A 323 -15.36 -30.34 27.42
C TRP A 323 -16.64 -29.66 27.92
N LYS A 324 -17.83 -30.05 27.43
CA LYS A 324 -19.12 -29.52 27.90
C LYS A 324 -19.35 -29.64 29.40
N GLU A 325 -18.79 -30.66 30.06
CA GLU A 325 -18.90 -30.84 31.51
C GLU A 325 -18.25 -29.69 32.29
N GLN A 326 -17.26 -29.01 31.71
CA GLN A 326 -16.61 -27.85 32.33
C GLN A 326 -17.55 -26.63 32.40
N LEU A 327 -18.62 -26.60 31.61
CA LEU A 327 -19.62 -25.52 31.63
C LEU A 327 -20.46 -25.49 32.91
N HIS A 328 -20.37 -26.54 33.75
CA HIS A 328 -20.94 -26.52 35.09
C HIS A 328 -20.19 -25.58 36.05
N GLU A 329 -18.90 -25.34 35.79
CA GLU A 329 -18.01 -24.57 36.66
C GLU A 329 -17.45 -23.31 35.99
N LYS A 330 -17.40 -23.27 34.65
CA LYS A 330 -16.80 -22.20 33.85
C LYS A 330 -17.79 -21.64 32.84
N ASP A 331 -17.60 -20.39 32.46
CA ASP A 331 -18.27 -19.85 31.27
C ASP A 331 -17.78 -20.53 29.98
N PHE A 332 -18.56 -20.38 28.91
CA PHE A 332 -18.29 -21.02 27.63
C PHE A 332 -16.93 -20.58 27.06
N GLU A 333 -16.62 -19.28 27.14
CA GLU A 333 -15.39 -18.74 26.57
C GLU A 333 -14.14 -19.29 27.24
N THR A 334 -14.15 -19.37 28.57
CA THR A 334 -13.04 -19.92 29.34
C THR A 334 -12.85 -21.40 29.04
N ALA A 335 -13.92 -22.21 29.10
CA ALA A 335 -13.85 -23.64 28.81
C ALA A 335 -13.43 -23.94 27.36
N PHE A 336 -13.92 -23.14 26.40
CA PHE A 336 -13.57 -23.26 25.00
C PHE A 336 -12.09 -22.92 24.75
N LYS A 337 -11.59 -21.81 25.31
CA LYS A 337 -10.18 -21.41 25.16
C LYS A 337 -9.23 -22.48 25.70
N GLU A 338 -9.48 -23.01 26.89
CA GLU A 338 -8.66 -24.08 27.45
C GLU A 338 -8.70 -25.35 26.58
N CYS A 339 -9.87 -25.69 26.02
CA CYS A 339 -9.98 -26.82 25.11
C CYS A 339 -9.19 -26.60 23.82
N HIS A 340 -9.37 -25.43 23.20
CA HIS A 340 -8.65 -25.01 22.00
C HIS A 340 -7.14 -25.04 22.22
N ASP A 341 -6.64 -24.52 23.35
CA ASP A 341 -5.22 -24.47 23.66
C ASP A 341 -4.61 -25.87 23.82
N ARG A 342 -5.37 -26.86 24.31
CA ARG A 342 -4.94 -28.26 24.30
C ARG A 342 -4.78 -28.81 22.88
N PHE A 343 -5.71 -28.49 21.97
CA PHE A 343 -5.60 -28.89 20.57
C PHE A 343 -4.42 -28.21 19.88
N VAL A 344 -4.23 -26.92 20.11
CA VAL A 344 -3.06 -26.18 19.64
C VAL A 344 -1.77 -26.83 20.14
N ALA A 345 -1.66 -27.13 21.44
CA ALA A 345 -0.48 -27.77 22.01
C ALA A 345 -0.23 -29.19 21.45
N THR A 346 -1.28 -29.92 21.10
CA THR A 346 -1.18 -31.28 20.53
C THR A 346 -0.76 -31.26 19.06
N GLU A 347 -1.17 -30.24 18.31
CA GLU A 347 -0.85 -30.09 16.89
C GLU A 347 0.43 -29.28 16.62
N MET A 348 0.91 -28.49 17.59
CA MET A 348 2.09 -27.63 17.44
C MET A 348 3.41 -28.36 17.72
N LEU A 349 3.86 -29.13 16.74
CA LEU A 349 5.30 -29.29 16.48
C LEU A 349 5.74 -28.15 15.54
N HIS A 350 6.16 -27.03 16.13
CA HIS A 350 6.84 -25.90 15.49
C HIS A 350 6.31 -25.45 14.11
N ILE A 351 5.24 -24.67 14.09
CA ILE A 351 4.83 -23.93 12.89
C ILE A 351 5.07 -22.44 13.13
N CYS A 352 6.15 -21.91 12.55
CA CYS A 352 6.31 -20.46 12.40
C CYS A 352 5.31 -19.96 11.34
N SER A 353 4.75 -18.77 11.55
CA SER A 353 3.87 -18.14 10.55
C SER A 353 4.60 -17.89 9.25
N ARG A 354 3.95 -18.20 8.14
CA ARG A 354 4.34 -17.73 6.81
C ARG A 354 3.33 -16.68 6.38
N ILE A 355 3.77 -15.45 6.17
CA ILE A 355 2.93 -14.34 5.71
C ILE A 355 3.42 -13.94 4.32
N ASP A 356 2.53 -13.96 3.32
CA ASP A 356 2.84 -13.51 1.97
C ASP A 356 2.23 -12.11 1.76
N ILE A 357 3.06 -11.05 1.79
CA ILE A 357 2.64 -9.67 1.50
C ILE A 357 3.01 -9.35 0.05
N PRO A 358 2.04 -8.97 -0.81
CA PRO A 358 2.34 -8.63 -2.20
C PRO A 358 3.32 -7.44 -2.27
N LEU A 359 4.42 -7.56 -3.02
CA LEU A 359 5.41 -6.46 -3.13
C LEU A 359 4.78 -5.13 -3.57
N THR A 360 3.67 -5.16 -4.30
CA THR A 360 2.90 -3.99 -4.77
C THR A 360 2.30 -3.11 -3.67
N THR A 361 2.29 -3.55 -2.40
CA THR A 361 1.71 -2.80 -1.28
C THR A 361 2.57 -1.63 -0.83
N GLY A 362 3.83 -1.55 -1.29
CA GLY A 362 4.75 -0.47 -0.97
C GLY A 362 5.41 -0.63 0.40
N ILE A 363 4.67 -1.03 1.45
CA ILE A 363 5.26 -1.15 2.79
C ILE A 363 6.33 -2.24 2.85
N THR A 364 7.55 -1.83 3.20
CA THR A 364 8.62 -2.70 3.67
C THR A 364 8.79 -2.49 5.16
N THR A 365 8.21 -3.38 5.99
CA THR A 365 8.61 -3.45 7.40
C THR A 365 10.02 -4.04 7.44
N GLU A 366 11.02 -3.26 7.88
CA GLU A 366 12.40 -3.73 7.97
C GLU A 366 12.54 -4.95 8.90
N THR A 367 11.66 -5.04 9.89
CA THR A 367 11.55 -6.16 10.82
C THR A 367 10.08 -6.49 11.08
N MET A 368 9.77 -7.79 11.12
CA MET A 368 8.45 -8.29 11.53
C MET A 368 8.66 -9.37 12.59
N ILE A 369 7.86 -9.34 13.64
CA ILE A 369 7.92 -10.32 14.73
C ILE A 369 6.81 -11.34 14.49
N CYS A 370 7.14 -12.63 14.54
CA CYS A 370 6.16 -13.70 14.36
C CYS A 370 5.16 -13.72 15.52
N SER A 371 3.87 -13.62 15.23
CA SER A 371 2.81 -13.65 16.25
C SER A 371 2.75 -14.96 17.05
N HIS A 372 3.29 -16.07 16.53
CA HIS A 372 3.29 -17.36 17.21
C HIS A 372 4.54 -17.62 18.07
N CYS A 373 5.74 -17.34 17.54
CA CYS A 373 7.00 -17.69 18.22
C CYS A 373 7.80 -16.48 18.73
N GLN A 374 7.33 -15.26 18.44
CA GLN A 374 7.96 -14.00 18.85
C GLN A 374 9.40 -13.79 18.31
N ALA A 375 9.84 -14.63 17.37
CA ALA A 375 11.11 -14.45 16.67
C ALA A 375 10.97 -13.45 15.51
N ILE A 376 12.07 -12.81 15.14
CA ILE A 376 12.15 -11.97 13.94
C ILE A 376 11.97 -12.86 12.71
N MET A 377 11.05 -12.49 11.83
CA MET A 377 10.75 -13.20 10.60
C MET A 377 11.77 -12.86 9.51
N GLU A 378 12.18 -13.88 8.75
CA GLU A 378 12.98 -13.70 7.54
C GLU A 378 12.11 -13.22 6.38
N THR A 379 12.65 -12.30 5.57
CA THR A 379 11.98 -11.81 4.35
C THR A 379 12.48 -12.59 3.14
N TYR A 380 11.56 -13.10 2.32
CA TYR A 380 11.87 -13.76 1.04
C TYR A 380 10.91 -13.28 -0.05
N ILE A 381 11.36 -13.35 -1.30
CA ILE A 381 10.53 -13.05 -2.48
C ILE A 381 9.97 -14.37 -3.01
N SER A 382 8.65 -14.44 -3.19
CA SER A 382 7.97 -15.58 -3.81
C SER A 382 7.36 -15.20 -5.16
N PHE A 383 7.39 -16.13 -6.11
CA PHE A 383 6.78 -15.98 -7.43
C PHE A 383 5.53 -16.84 -7.51
N LYS A 384 4.38 -16.24 -7.87
CA LYS A 384 3.11 -16.95 -8.04
C LYS A 384 2.61 -16.79 -9.49
N CYS A 385 2.24 -17.90 -10.12
CA CYS A 385 1.67 -17.89 -11.46
C CYS A 385 0.22 -17.37 -11.42
N CYS A 386 -0.15 -16.51 -12.39
CA CYS A 386 -1.49 -15.92 -12.47
C CYS A 386 -2.58 -16.87 -13.01
N HIS A 387 -2.21 -18.07 -13.44
CA HIS A 387 -3.18 -19.06 -13.91
C HIS A 387 -3.91 -19.69 -12.71
N LYS A 388 -5.24 -19.55 -12.68
CA LYS A 388 -6.11 -20.34 -11.79
C LYS A 388 -5.84 -21.81 -12.13
N VAL A 389 -5.40 -22.61 -11.16
CA VAL A 389 -5.36 -24.07 -11.31
C VAL A 389 -6.81 -24.54 -11.44
N GLY A 390 -7.32 -24.55 -12.67
CA GLY A 390 -8.55 -25.23 -13.03
C GLY A 390 -8.30 -26.72 -12.88
N ALA A 391 -9.17 -27.37 -12.11
CA ALA A 391 -9.34 -28.80 -11.95
C ALA A 391 -8.46 -29.66 -12.89
N ALA A 392 -7.41 -30.27 -12.34
CA ALA A 392 -6.82 -31.44 -12.94
C ALA A 392 -7.91 -32.52 -13.01
N ARG A 393 -8.61 -32.62 -14.14
CA ARG A 393 -9.33 -33.83 -14.51
C ARG A 393 -8.28 -34.91 -14.65
N ILE A 394 -8.16 -35.76 -13.63
CA ILE A 394 -7.51 -37.04 -13.75
C ILE A 394 -8.38 -37.86 -14.70
N SER A 395 -8.05 -37.83 -15.99
CA SER A 395 -8.50 -38.86 -16.93
C SER A 395 -7.55 -40.05 -16.74
N ILE A 396 -8.01 -41.02 -15.95
CA ILE A 396 -7.45 -42.37 -15.95
C ILE A 396 -7.91 -43.00 -17.27
N ALA A 397 -6.95 -43.41 -18.11
CA ALA A 397 -7.16 -44.36 -19.18
C ALA A 397 -6.74 -45.74 -18.70
#